data_AF-A0A849QU27-F1
#
_entry.id   AF-A0A849QU27-F1
#
_cell.length_a   1.000
_cell.length_b   1.000
_cell.length_c   1.000
_cell.angle_alpha   90.00
_cell.angle_beta   90.00
_cell.angle_gamma   90.00
#
_symmetry.space_group_name_H-M   'P 1'
#
loop_
_entity.id
_entity.type
_entity.pdbx_description
1 polymer ?
#
loop_
_entity_poly.entity_id
_entity_poly.type
_entity_poly.pdbx_seq_one_letter_code
_entity_poly.pdbx_strand_id
1 'polypeptide(L)'
;TVLVGTPVDIVIAARETVEVPGLIDKNLDMATYLIRSAKLKPGNIVKLVSTKKADTVLEQDPPAGTVVLEGECVDMVISIIEALKVPDVTGKHINEARTILENKELRIGRIIKRTSTLGTGTVLDQNPKAGTEVDAGMPLNLVVANQDIEMIEGIGPERGSKLKGIGINTIKDLAVADTETVGELVGRSTATKFISMSKLIDSASQLGSLGIDRQSAELLVKASGIDSVDTLKNAKADDLYNLCTEAIASGKVEVPMDYSLTQDTVKRWVELAQPDR
;
A
#
# COMPACT_ATOMS: atom_id res chain seq x y z
N THR A 1 -18.51 50.69 73.35
CA THR A 1 -17.24 50.14 73.85
C THR A 1 -17.46 48.68 74.16
N VAL A 2 -16.73 47.79 73.48
CA VAL A 2 -16.81 46.35 73.74
C VAL A 2 -15.77 46.01 74.82
N LEU A 3 -16.05 45.03 75.68
CA LEU A 3 -15.11 44.62 76.73
C LEU A 3 -13.82 44.10 76.11
N VAL A 4 -12.68 44.47 76.71
CA VAL A 4 -11.39 43.88 76.36
C VAL A 4 -11.48 42.37 76.59
N GLY A 5 -11.17 41.58 75.55
CA GLY A 5 -11.33 40.12 75.54
C GLY A 5 -12.61 39.60 74.89
N THR A 6 -13.46 40.47 74.32
CA THR A 6 -14.62 40.03 73.54
C THR A 6 -14.14 39.36 72.24
N PRO A 7 -14.52 38.09 71.97
CA PRO A 7 -14.15 37.42 70.72
C PRO A 7 -14.82 38.14 69.54
N VAL A 8 -14.08 38.24 68.44
CA VAL A 8 -14.56 38.78 67.17
C VAL A 8 -14.58 37.65 66.16
N ASP A 9 -15.71 37.48 65.48
CA ASP A 9 -15.81 36.56 64.37
C ASP A 9 -15.07 37.14 63.15
N ILE A 10 -14.10 36.38 62.65
CA ILE A 10 -13.40 36.70 61.41
C ILE A 10 -13.98 35.79 60.32
N VAL A 11 -14.60 36.39 59.30
CA VAL A 11 -15.00 35.67 58.10
C VAL A 11 -13.84 35.68 57.11
N ILE A 12 -13.27 34.51 56.85
CA ILE A 12 -12.23 34.32 55.83
C ILE A 12 -12.92 33.82 54.57
N ALA A 13 -12.71 34.49 53.43
CA ALA A 13 -13.11 33.96 52.14
C ALA A 13 -12.21 32.79 51.76
N ALA A 14 -12.69 31.56 51.92
CA ALA A 14 -12.05 30.39 51.34
C ALA A 14 -12.38 30.35 49.85
N ARG A 15 -11.36 30.25 48.99
CA ARG A 15 -11.60 29.95 47.57
C ARG A 15 -12.06 28.49 47.46
N GLU A 16 -13.09 28.23 46.67
CA GLU A 16 -13.52 26.86 46.39
C GLU A 16 -12.39 26.11 45.67
N THR A 17 -12.09 24.91 46.16
CA THR A 17 -11.10 24.01 45.59
C THR A 17 -11.79 22.78 45.03
N VAL A 18 -11.27 22.25 43.93
CA VAL A 18 -11.75 21.04 43.28
C VAL A 18 -10.58 20.10 43.00
N GLU A 19 -10.90 18.83 42.85
CA GLU A 19 -9.93 17.79 42.52
C GLU A 19 -9.84 17.62 41.00
N VAL A 20 -8.62 17.57 40.47
CA VAL A 20 -8.37 17.39 39.04
C VAL A 20 -8.78 15.97 38.61
N PRO A 21 -9.68 15.81 37.63
CA PRO A 21 -10.11 14.49 37.16
C PRO A 21 -8.98 13.76 36.43
N GLY A 22 -9.04 12.42 36.41
CA GLY A 22 -8.16 11.60 35.58
C GLY A 22 -8.61 11.60 34.12
N LEU A 23 -7.71 11.99 33.22
CA LEU A 23 -7.95 12.20 31.79
C LEU A 23 -7.20 11.22 30.89
N ILE A 24 -6.12 10.60 31.39
CA ILE A 24 -5.32 9.63 30.65
C ILE A 24 -6.21 8.53 30.05
N ASP A 25 -5.92 8.16 28.80
CA ASP A 25 -6.66 7.19 27.98
C ASP A 25 -8.09 7.58 27.58
N LYS A 26 -8.55 8.78 27.94
CA LYS A 26 -9.83 9.30 27.45
C LYS A 26 -9.63 10.01 26.12
N ASN A 27 -10.66 10.02 25.29
CA ASN A 27 -10.66 10.90 24.12
C ASN A 27 -10.80 12.37 24.55
N LEU A 28 -10.31 13.28 23.71
CA LEU A 28 -10.32 14.72 23.95
C LEU A 28 -11.69 15.29 24.33
N ASP A 29 -12.77 14.84 23.68
CA ASP A 29 -14.13 15.31 23.98
C ASP A 29 -14.56 14.90 25.40
N MET A 30 -14.33 13.64 25.76
CA MET A 30 -14.63 13.12 27.09
C MET A 30 -13.75 13.78 28.16
N ALA A 31 -12.47 14.01 27.88
CA ALA A 31 -11.57 14.70 28.79
C ALA A 31 -12.03 16.15 29.03
N THR A 32 -12.37 16.87 27.96
CA THR A 32 -12.91 18.24 28.02
C THR A 32 -14.21 18.29 28.81
N TYR A 33 -15.09 17.30 28.64
CA TYR A 33 -16.33 17.18 29.41
C TYR A 33 -16.05 17.01 30.91
N LEU A 34 -15.11 16.13 31.28
CA LEU A 34 -14.76 15.89 32.68
C LEU A 34 -14.14 17.11 33.35
N ILE A 35 -13.24 17.81 32.66
CA ILE A 35 -12.64 19.07 33.14
C ILE A 35 -13.74 20.08 33.47
N ARG A 36 -14.66 20.34 32.52
CA ARG A 36 -15.74 21.31 32.72
C ARG A 36 -16.72 20.87 33.82
N SER A 37 -17.00 19.58 33.91
CA SER A 37 -17.89 19.02 34.94
C SER A 37 -17.29 19.15 36.35
N ALA A 38 -15.96 19.13 36.45
CA ALA A 38 -15.21 19.40 37.68
C ALA A 38 -15.05 20.91 37.98
N LYS A 39 -15.73 21.79 37.24
CA LYS A 39 -15.61 23.25 37.31
C LYS A 39 -14.19 23.78 37.03
N LEU A 40 -13.40 23.02 36.27
CA LEU A 40 -12.09 23.40 35.76
C LEU A 40 -12.19 23.88 34.31
N LYS A 41 -11.10 24.44 33.78
CA LYS A 41 -11.00 24.88 32.38
C LYS A 41 -10.00 24.03 31.60
N PRO A 42 -10.29 23.68 30.33
CA PRO A 42 -9.28 23.11 29.46
C PRO A 42 -8.15 24.12 29.25
N GLY A 43 -6.91 23.67 29.44
CA GLY A 43 -5.71 24.45 29.25
C GLY A 43 -5.11 24.28 27.85
N ASN A 44 -3.77 24.32 27.77
CA ASN A 44 -3.02 24.09 26.54
C ASN A 44 -3.12 22.63 26.10
N ILE A 45 -3.23 22.42 24.78
CA ILE A 45 -3.27 21.08 24.17
C ILE A 45 -2.05 20.93 23.27
N VAL A 46 -1.15 20.05 23.66
CA VAL A 46 0.02 19.67 22.86
C VAL A 46 -0.28 18.38 22.12
N LYS A 47 0.10 18.31 20.85
CA LYS A 47 -0.06 17.11 20.01
C LYS A 47 1.25 16.34 19.96
N LEU A 48 1.21 15.05 20.23
CA LEU A 48 2.37 14.17 20.19
C LEU A 48 2.07 12.94 19.32
N VAL A 49 3.00 12.59 18.42
CA VAL A 49 2.88 11.37 17.61
C VAL A 49 2.90 10.16 18.53
N SER A 50 1.91 9.28 18.40
CA SER A 50 1.75 8.10 19.25
C SER A 50 1.04 6.98 18.49
N THR A 51 1.24 5.74 18.94
CA THR A 51 0.52 4.56 18.44
C THR A 51 -0.89 4.42 19.03
N LYS A 52 -1.27 5.24 20.03
CA LYS A 52 -2.65 5.28 20.53
C LYS A 52 -3.58 5.89 19.49
N LYS A 53 -4.87 5.55 19.58
CA LYS A 53 -5.93 6.15 18.74
C LYS A 53 -5.82 7.68 18.77
N ALA A 54 -5.99 8.35 17.64
CA ALA A 54 -5.99 9.81 17.57
C ALA A 54 -6.93 10.45 18.62
N ASP A 55 -6.53 11.61 19.13
CA ASP A 55 -7.21 12.39 20.17
C ASP A 55 -7.32 11.70 21.54
N THR A 56 -6.47 10.72 21.82
CA THR A 56 -6.37 10.10 23.16
C THR A 56 -5.43 10.91 24.04
N VAL A 57 -5.83 11.23 25.27
CA VAL A 57 -4.97 11.92 26.23
C VAL A 57 -3.84 10.99 26.69
N LEU A 58 -2.61 11.44 26.46
CA LEU A 58 -1.36 10.76 26.81
C LEU A 58 -0.82 11.24 28.15
N GLU A 59 -0.91 12.55 28.39
CA GLU A 59 -0.43 13.21 29.59
C GLU A 59 -1.39 14.33 29.97
N GLN A 60 -1.41 14.68 31.26
CA GLN A 60 -2.15 15.82 31.78
C GLN A 60 -1.31 16.56 32.83
N ASP A 61 -1.54 17.86 32.95
CA ASP A 61 -0.97 18.68 34.02
C ASP A 61 -2.02 19.72 34.47
N PRO A 62 -2.41 19.77 35.76
CA PRO A 62 -1.90 18.97 36.88
C PRO A 62 -2.28 17.47 36.83
N PRO A 63 -1.53 16.60 37.55
CA PRO A 63 -1.87 15.18 37.67
C PRO A 63 -3.25 14.95 38.30
N ALA A 64 -3.86 13.81 37.97
CA ALA A 64 -5.14 13.41 38.54
C ALA A 64 -5.07 13.37 40.07
N GLY A 65 -6.12 13.85 40.74
CA GLY A 65 -6.18 13.94 42.20
C GLY A 65 -5.55 15.19 42.79
N THR A 66 -4.90 16.04 41.99
CA THR A 66 -4.37 17.31 42.47
C THR A 66 -5.52 18.23 42.88
N VAL A 67 -5.41 18.86 44.07
CA VAL A 67 -6.40 19.85 44.54
C VAL A 67 -5.98 21.23 44.05
N VAL A 68 -6.84 21.88 43.28
CA VAL A 68 -6.60 23.20 42.70
C VAL A 68 -7.78 24.13 42.94
N LEU A 69 -7.62 25.42 42.65
CA LEU A 69 -8.72 26.37 42.74
C LEU A 69 -9.73 26.13 41.61
N GLU A 70 -11.01 26.39 41.89
CA GLU A 70 -12.03 26.37 40.84
C GLU A 70 -11.66 27.32 39.68
N GLY A 71 -11.87 26.84 38.46
CA GLY A 71 -11.57 27.58 37.24
C GLY A 71 -10.10 27.57 36.80
N GLU A 72 -9.21 26.84 37.51
CA GLU A 72 -7.85 26.55 37.05
C GLU A 72 -7.84 25.72 35.77
N CYS A 73 -6.74 25.82 35.03
CA CYS A 73 -6.54 25.12 33.77
C CYS A 73 -5.97 23.71 33.98
N VAL A 74 -6.37 22.78 33.11
CA VAL A 74 -5.73 21.46 32.98
C VAL A 74 -5.21 21.32 31.55
N ASP A 75 -3.90 21.33 31.42
CA ASP A 75 -3.18 21.11 30.17
C ASP A 75 -3.18 19.61 29.83
N MET A 76 -3.14 19.29 28.54
CA MET A 76 -3.17 17.92 28.03
C MET A 76 -2.17 17.73 26.90
N VAL A 77 -1.53 16.56 26.86
CA VAL A 77 -0.85 16.04 25.67
C VAL A 77 -1.76 14.99 25.05
N ILE A 78 -2.08 15.12 23.77
CA ILE A 78 -2.94 14.18 23.04
C ILE A 78 -2.18 13.45 21.93
N SER A 79 -2.59 12.23 21.62
CA SER A 79 -2.07 11.46 20.51
C SER A 79 -2.53 12.01 19.16
N ILE A 80 -1.57 12.16 18.26
CA ILE A 80 -1.81 12.23 16.82
C ILE A 80 -1.14 11.02 16.15
N ILE A 81 -1.66 10.63 14.99
CA ILE A 81 -0.98 9.66 14.13
C ILE A 81 -0.09 10.44 13.16
N GLU A 82 1.05 9.86 12.78
CA GLU A 82 1.91 10.46 11.76
C GLU A 82 1.15 10.52 10.42
N ALA A 83 1.02 11.74 9.88
CA ALA A 83 0.38 11.99 8.60
C ALA A 83 1.37 11.73 7.47
N LEU A 84 1.06 10.75 6.64
CA LEU A 84 1.82 10.36 5.46
C LEU A 84 1.16 10.94 4.21
N LYS A 85 1.96 11.42 3.26
CA LYS A 85 1.45 11.85 1.97
C LYS A 85 1.27 10.65 1.06
N VAL A 86 0.05 10.53 0.52
CA VAL A 86 -0.28 9.50 -0.46
C VAL A 86 0.56 9.69 -1.74
N PRO A 87 1.36 8.69 -2.16
CA PRO A 87 2.10 8.75 -3.41
C PRO A 87 1.16 8.62 -4.62
N ASP A 88 1.59 9.12 -5.78
CA ASP A 88 0.92 8.83 -7.05
C ASP A 88 1.40 7.49 -7.60
N VAL A 89 0.48 6.56 -7.71
CA VAL A 89 0.68 5.23 -8.29
C VAL A 89 -0.09 5.04 -9.59
N THR A 90 -0.73 6.09 -10.11
CA THR A 90 -1.46 6.05 -11.38
C THR A 90 -0.51 5.74 -12.53
N GLY A 91 -0.95 4.89 -13.46
CA GLY A 91 -0.14 4.44 -14.60
C GLY A 91 0.91 3.37 -14.27
N LYS A 92 1.17 3.11 -12.98
CA LYS A 92 2.08 2.05 -12.55
C LYS A 92 1.38 0.70 -12.57
N HIS A 93 2.15 -0.39 -12.62
CA HIS A 93 1.59 -1.72 -12.44
C HIS A 93 1.19 -1.93 -10.97
N ILE A 94 0.13 -2.69 -10.69
CA ILE A 94 -0.39 -2.91 -9.34
C ILE A 94 0.67 -3.42 -8.35
N ASN A 95 1.63 -4.20 -8.84
CA ASN A 95 2.69 -4.70 -8.00
C ASN A 95 3.76 -3.63 -7.68
N GLU A 96 4.10 -2.77 -8.64
CA GLU A 96 4.97 -1.61 -8.37
C GLU A 96 4.27 -0.64 -7.40
N ALA A 97 2.96 -0.42 -7.61
CA ALA A 97 2.13 0.37 -6.72
C ALA A 97 2.13 -0.19 -5.29
N ARG A 98 2.05 -1.52 -5.14
CA ARG A 98 2.18 -2.20 -3.84
C ARG A 98 3.50 -1.85 -3.15
N THR A 99 4.63 -2.05 -3.83
CA THR A 99 5.95 -1.75 -3.28
C THR A 99 6.10 -0.29 -2.87
N ILE A 100 5.60 0.65 -3.69
CA ILE A 100 5.62 2.08 -3.39
C ILE A 100 4.81 2.40 -2.13
N LEU A 101 3.63 1.80 -2.00
CA LEU A 101 2.75 2.00 -0.85
C LEU A 101 3.36 1.41 0.42
N GLU A 102 3.86 0.17 0.35
CA GLU A 102 4.48 -0.51 1.49
C GLU A 102 5.73 0.24 2.00
N ASN A 103 6.57 0.76 1.08
CA ASN A 103 7.71 1.63 1.43
C ASN A 103 7.30 2.98 2.07
N LYS A 104 6.02 3.33 1.98
CA LYS A 104 5.42 4.51 2.62
C LYS A 104 4.53 4.13 3.79
N GLU A 105 4.65 2.91 4.32
CA GLU A 105 3.81 2.39 5.41
C GLU A 105 2.30 2.47 5.10
N LEU A 106 1.95 2.53 3.82
CA LEU A 106 0.59 2.46 3.30
C LEU A 106 0.33 1.06 2.76
N ARG A 107 -0.94 0.68 2.66
CA ARG A 107 -1.31 -0.66 2.17
C ARG A 107 -2.35 -0.59 1.07
N ILE A 108 -2.37 -1.61 0.22
CA ILE A 108 -3.46 -1.76 -0.76
C ILE A 108 -4.74 -2.18 -0.02
N GLY A 109 -5.83 -1.46 -0.30
CA GLY A 109 -7.19 -1.78 0.10
C GLY A 109 -7.92 -2.58 -0.97
N ARG A 110 -9.11 -2.10 -1.35
CA ARG A 110 -9.94 -2.74 -2.38
C ARG A 110 -9.35 -2.52 -3.77
N ILE A 111 -9.30 -3.59 -4.56
CA ILE A 111 -8.94 -3.53 -5.98
C ILE A 111 -10.21 -3.70 -6.81
N ILE A 112 -10.51 -2.72 -7.67
CA ILE A 112 -11.62 -2.75 -8.62
C ILE A 112 -11.03 -2.91 -10.02
N LYS A 113 -11.43 -3.96 -10.72
CA LYS A 113 -11.04 -4.16 -12.12
C LYS A 113 -11.96 -3.39 -13.05
N ARG A 114 -11.39 -2.72 -14.05
CA ARG A 114 -12.14 -2.00 -15.08
C ARG A 114 -11.56 -2.30 -16.46
N THR A 115 -12.43 -2.53 -17.43
CA THR A 115 -12.03 -2.68 -18.84
C THR A 115 -11.27 -1.44 -19.30
N SER A 116 -10.11 -1.66 -19.92
CA SER A 116 -9.24 -0.61 -20.43
C SER A 116 -8.43 -1.14 -21.60
N THR A 117 -7.96 -0.23 -22.45
CA THR A 117 -6.98 -0.52 -23.50
C THR A 117 -5.55 -0.64 -22.95
N LEU A 118 -5.31 -0.17 -21.72
CA LEU A 118 -4.05 -0.36 -21.02
C LEU A 118 -3.87 -1.82 -20.60
N GLY A 119 -2.61 -2.23 -20.45
CA GLY A 119 -2.26 -3.58 -20.02
C GLY A 119 -2.90 -3.96 -18.69
N THR A 120 -3.35 -5.21 -18.57
CA THR A 120 -3.94 -5.72 -17.33
C THR A 120 -3.02 -5.48 -16.15
N GLY A 121 -3.59 -4.99 -15.04
CA GLY A 121 -2.86 -4.68 -13.81
C GLY A 121 -2.32 -3.24 -13.73
N THR A 122 -2.38 -2.44 -14.80
CA THR A 122 -2.05 -1.01 -14.72
C THR A 122 -3.07 -0.26 -13.85
N VAL A 123 -2.61 0.53 -12.90
CA VAL A 123 -3.46 1.38 -12.05
C VAL A 123 -4.05 2.51 -12.89
N LEU A 124 -5.37 2.53 -12.97
CA LEU A 124 -6.16 3.55 -13.66
C LEU A 124 -6.56 4.70 -12.73
N ASP A 125 -6.80 4.37 -11.45
CA ASP A 125 -7.18 5.35 -10.44
C ASP A 125 -6.80 4.86 -9.04
N GLN A 126 -6.63 5.80 -8.13
CA GLN A 126 -6.39 5.55 -6.71
C GLN A 126 -7.31 6.40 -5.84
N ASN A 127 -7.62 5.88 -4.65
CA ASN A 127 -8.31 6.60 -3.60
C ASN A 127 -7.76 6.18 -2.22
N PRO A 128 -7.23 7.09 -1.39
CA PRO A 128 -7.20 8.55 -1.59
C PRO A 128 -6.32 9.05 -2.75
N LYS A 129 -6.54 10.29 -3.19
CA LYS A 129 -5.80 10.90 -4.30
C LYS A 129 -4.37 11.23 -3.88
N ALA A 130 -3.45 11.25 -4.85
CA ALA A 130 -2.06 11.63 -4.61
C ALA A 130 -1.95 12.98 -3.88
N GLY A 131 -1.03 13.07 -2.93
CA GLY A 131 -0.82 14.25 -2.09
C GLY A 131 -1.79 14.40 -0.91
N THR A 132 -2.84 13.57 -0.81
CA THR A 132 -3.70 13.53 0.39
C THR A 132 -2.89 13.11 1.61
N GLU A 133 -3.10 13.76 2.74
CA GLU A 133 -2.52 13.36 4.02
C GLU A 133 -3.39 12.29 4.68
N VAL A 134 -2.77 11.18 5.05
CA VAL A 134 -3.45 10.00 5.61
C VAL A 134 -2.64 9.43 6.77
N ASP A 135 -3.31 8.70 7.65
CA ASP A 135 -2.64 7.98 8.73
C ASP A 135 -1.79 6.82 8.20
N ALA A 136 -0.69 6.52 8.89
CA ALA A 136 0.07 5.30 8.65
C ALA A 136 -0.82 4.05 8.66
N GLY A 137 -0.57 3.12 7.73
CA GLY A 137 -1.37 1.92 7.55
C GLY A 137 -2.74 2.14 6.89
N MET A 138 -3.06 3.35 6.43
CA MET A 138 -4.33 3.60 5.73
C MET A 138 -4.41 2.81 4.41
N PRO A 139 -5.52 2.09 4.16
CA PRO A 139 -5.69 1.36 2.91
C PRO A 139 -6.03 2.28 1.73
N LEU A 140 -5.31 2.12 0.63
CA LEU A 140 -5.58 2.75 -0.66
C LEU A 140 -6.35 1.82 -1.58
N ASN A 141 -7.56 2.24 -1.97
CA ASN A 141 -8.34 1.54 -2.98
C ASN A 141 -7.80 1.88 -4.37
N LEU A 142 -7.63 0.87 -5.22
CA LEU A 142 -7.11 1.02 -6.57
C LEU A 142 -8.16 0.57 -7.59
N VAL A 143 -8.28 1.31 -8.68
CA VAL A 143 -8.93 0.84 -9.90
C VAL A 143 -7.83 0.40 -10.84
N VAL A 144 -7.88 -0.84 -11.32
CA VAL A 144 -6.85 -1.41 -12.19
C VAL A 144 -7.43 -1.86 -13.52
N ALA A 145 -6.63 -1.74 -14.56
CA ALA A 145 -6.94 -2.16 -15.91
C ALA A 145 -7.14 -3.67 -15.94
N ASN A 146 -8.17 -4.08 -16.66
CA ASN A 146 -8.43 -5.46 -17.04
C ASN A 146 -8.64 -5.46 -18.55
N GLN A 147 -7.56 -5.71 -19.29
CA GLN A 147 -7.59 -5.63 -20.74
C GLN A 147 -8.47 -6.75 -21.30
N ASP A 148 -9.41 -6.36 -22.15
CA ASP A 148 -10.29 -7.30 -22.84
C ASP A 148 -9.52 -8.00 -23.97
N ILE A 149 -9.73 -9.31 -24.14
CA ILE A 149 -9.09 -10.10 -25.20
C ILE A 149 -9.33 -9.52 -26.60
N GLU A 150 -10.47 -8.87 -26.83
CA GLU A 150 -10.82 -8.25 -28.12
C GLU A 150 -10.01 -6.98 -28.42
N MET A 151 -9.47 -6.33 -27.38
CA MET A 151 -8.65 -5.12 -27.49
C MET A 151 -7.16 -5.41 -27.68
N ILE A 152 -6.76 -6.68 -27.69
CA ILE A 152 -5.37 -7.07 -27.87
C ILE A 152 -5.00 -7.00 -29.34
N GLU A 153 -3.93 -6.27 -29.62
CA GLU A 153 -3.34 -6.18 -30.94
C GLU A 153 -2.99 -7.57 -31.50
N GLY A 154 -3.39 -7.84 -32.74
CA GLY A 154 -3.21 -9.14 -33.39
C GLY A 154 -4.34 -10.16 -33.14
N ILE A 155 -5.08 -10.05 -32.03
CA ILE A 155 -6.31 -10.83 -31.80
C ILE A 155 -7.48 -10.11 -32.46
N GLY A 156 -7.78 -8.88 -32.01
CA GLY A 156 -8.90 -8.07 -32.51
C GLY A 156 -10.28 -8.64 -32.16
N PRO A 157 -11.35 -7.93 -32.55
CA PRO A 157 -12.72 -8.24 -32.12
C PRO A 157 -13.22 -9.59 -32.63
N GLU A 158 -12.96 -9.95 -33.90
CA GLU A 158 -13.51 -11.17 -34.49
C GLU A 158 -12.98 -12.45 -33.81
N ARG A 159 -11.66 -12.53 -33.59
CA ARG A 159 -11.05 -13.67 -32.89
C ARG A 159 -11.36 -13.58 -31.40
N GLY A 160 -11.33 -12.39 -30.81
CA GLY A 160 -11.62 -12.18 -29.41
C GLY A 160 -13.03 -12.64 -29.03
N SER A 161 -14.05 -12.37 -29.87
CA SER A 161 -15.42 -12.86 -29.62
C SER A 161 -15.50 -14.39 -29.66
N LYS A 162 -14.74 -15.06 -30.54
CA LYS A 162 -14.66 -16.54 -30.56
C LYS A 162 -14.03 -17.07 -29.28
N LEU A 163 -12.94 -16.44 -28.82
CA LEU A 163 -12.25 -16.80 -27.58
C LEU A 163 -13.14 -16.58 -26.34
N LYS A 164 -13.90 -15.48 -26.30
CA LYS A 164 -14.89 -15.24 -25.24
C LYS A 164 -15.97 -16.31 -25.20
N GLY A 165 -16.38 -16.83 -26.35
CA GLY A 165 -17.35 -17.93 -26.45
C GLY A 165 -16.94 -19.19 -25.69
N ILE A 166 -15.63 -19.38 -25.46
CA ILE A 166 -15.07 -20.49 -24.67
C ILE A 166 -14.55 -20.04 -23.29
N GLY A 167 -14.92 -18.84 -22.83
CA GLY A 167 -14.55 -18.31 -21.51
C GLY A 167 -13.19 -17.60 -21.45
N ILE A 168 -12.48 -17.45 -22.56
CA ILE A 168 -11.21 -16.71 -22.60
C ILE A 168 -11.52 -15.22 -22.78
N ASN A 169 -11.50 -14.45 -21.69
CA ASN A 169 -11.87 -13.05 -21.68
C ASN A 169 -10.65 -12.10 -21.59
N THR A 170 -9.52 -12.62 -21.12
CA THR A 170 -8.31 -11.84 -20.81
C THR A 170 -7.04 -12.55 -21.28
N ILE A 171 -5.91 -11.82 -21.27
CA ILE A 171 -4.57 -12.39 -21.50
C ILE A 171 -4.29 -13.54 -20.53
N LYS A 172 -4.71 -13.41 -19.28
CA LYS A 172 -4.45 -14.41 -18.24
C LYS A 172 -5.19 -15.72 -18.53
N ASP A 173 -6.44 -15.64 -18.99
CA ASP A 173 -7.21 -16.81 -19.39
C ASP A 173 -6.54 -17.50 -20.58
N LEU A 174 -6.06 -16.72 -21.55
CA LEU A 174 -5.38 -17.23 -22.73
C LEU A 174 -4.00 -17.85 -22.41
N ALA A 175 -3.27 -17.31 -21.42
CA ALA A 175 -1.96 -17.83 -21.01
C ALA A 175 -2.01 -19.25 -20.45
N VAL A 176 -3.14 -19.64 -19.86
CA VAL A 176 -3.36 -20.99 -19.31
C VAL A 176 -4.25 -21.85 -20.19
N ALA A 177 -4.68 -21.32 -21.34
CA ALA A 177 -5.58 -22.04 -22.25
C ALA A 177 -4.87 -23.21 -22.95
N ASP A 178 -5.68 -24.23 -23.26
CA ASP A 178 -5.24 -25.35 -24.08
C ASP A 178 -5.06 -24.94 -25.54
N THR A 179 -3.95 -25.36 -26.15
CA THR A 179 -3.58 -24.95 -27.52
C THR A 179 -4.45 -25.61 -28.58
N GLU A 180 -4.94 -26.83 -28.33
CA GLU A 180 -5.80 -27.54 -29.28
C GLU A 180 -7.17 -26.85 -29.35
N THR A 181 -7.78 -26.61 -28.20
CA THR A 181 -9.07 -25.91 -28.06
C THR A 181 -9.05 -24.52 -28.71
N VAL A 182 -8.00 -23.72 -28.43
CA VAL A 182 -7.85 -22.40 -29.06
C VAL A 182 -7.55 -22.55 -30.56
N GLY A 183 -6.81 -23.59 -30.94
CA GLY A 183 -6.45 -23.92 -32.31
C GLY A 183 -7.64 -24.19 -33.23
N GLU A 184 -8.71 -24.79 -32.71
CA GLU A 184 -9.97 -25.00 -33.44
C GLU A 184 -10.64 -23.68 -33.85
N LEU A 185 -10.45 -22.61 -33.08
CA LEU A 185 -11.11 -21.32 -33.30
C LEU A 185 -10.31 -20.36 -34.19
N VAL A 186 -8.97 -20.34 -34.03
CA VAL A 186 -8.09 -19.33 -34.68
C VAL A 186 -6.98 -19.94 -35.53
N GLY A 187 -6.92 -21.27 -35.62
CA GLY A 187 -5.87 -22.03 -36.28
C GLY A 187 -4.68 -22.34 -35.36
N ARG A 188 -4.18 -23.57 -35.41
CA ARG A 188 -3.14 -24.07 -34.48
C ARG A 188 -1.89 -23.20 -34.40
N SER A 189 -1.36 -22.75 -35.54
CA SER A 189 -0.17 -21.88 -35.55
C SER A 189 -0.42 -20.53 -34.86
N THR A 190 -1.59 -19.93 -35.10
CA THR A 190 -2.00 -18.68 -34.46
C THR A 190 -2.25 -18.89 -32.97
N ALA A 191 -2.90 -19.99 -32.59
CA ALA A 191 -3.15 -20.34 -31.19
C ALA A 191 -1.85 -20.50 -30.41
N THR A 192 -0.88 -21.24 -30.95
CA THR A 192 0.45 -21.36 -30.32
C THR A 192 1.09 -20.00 -30.14
N LYS A 193 1.07 -19.13 -31.16
CA LYS A 193 1.61 -17.76 -31.06
C LYS A 193 0.92 -16.94 -29.97
N PHE A 194 -0.41 -16.95 -29.95
CA PHE A 194 -1.22 -16.22 -28.97
C PHE A 194 -0.96 -16.67 -27.55
N ILE A 195 -0.94 -17.99 -27.31
CA ILE A 195 -0.69 -18.56 -25.98
C ILE A 195 0.75 -18.31 -25.54
N SER A 196 1.73 -18.44 -26.43
CA SER A 196 3.13 -18.12 -26.11
C SER A 196 3.32 -16.63 -25.77
N MET A 197 2.70 -15.74 -26.55
CA MET A 197 2.74 -14.30 -26.26
C MET A 197 1.99 -13.94 -24.99
N SER A 198 0.83 -14.53 -24.74
CA SER A 198 0.06 -14.25 -23.51
C SER A 198 0.78 -14.74 -22.26
N LYS A 199 1.43 -15.91 -22.32
CA LYS A 199 2.33 -16.38 -21.26
C LYS A 199 3.45 -15.38 -21.00
N LEU A 200 4.15 -14.92 -22.03
CA LEU A 200 5.22 -13.92 -21.88
C LEU A 200 4.70 -12.61 -21.27
N ILE A 201 3.51 -12.14 -21.69
CA ILE A 201 2.93 -10.90 -21.14
C ILE A 201 2.52 -11.09 -19.68
N ASP A 202 1.89 -12.21 -19.33
CA ASP A 202 1.52 -12.52 -17.94
C ASP A 202 2.77 -12.65 -17.06
N SER A 203 3.82 -13.35 -17.53
CA SER A 203 5.10 -13.45 -16.84
C SER A 203 5.79 -12.10 -16.65
N ALA A 204 5.83 -11.26 -17.68
CA ALA A 204 6.40 -9.92 -17.57
C ALA A 204 5.62 -9.02 -16.60
N SER A 205 4.28 -9.15 -16.56
CA SER A 205 3.44 -8.47 -15.57
C SER A 205 3.72 -8.95 -14.14
N GLN A 206 3.91 -10.26 -13.95
CA GLN A 206 4.27 -10.83 -12.66
C GLN A 206 5.66 -10.38 -12.21
N LEU A 207 6.69 -10.58 -13.03
CA LEU A 207 8.08 -10.24 -12.73
C LEU A 207 8.32 -8.73 -12.59
N GLY A 208 7.54 -7.91 -13.31
CA GLY A 208 7.55 -6.45 -13.16
C GLY A 208 7.25 -5.97 -11.74
N SER A 209 6.68 -6.80 -10.87
CA SER A 209 6.56 -6.50 -9.42
C SER A 209 7.89 -6.21 -8.76
N LEU A 210 8.97 -6.80 -9.25
CA LEU A 210 10.31 -6.71 -8.68
C LEU A 210 11.15 -5.63 -9.36
N GLY A 211 10.53 -4.79 -10.20
CA GLY A 211 11.23 -3.83 -11.04
C GLY A 211 11.96 -4.46 -12.22
N ILE A 212 11.63 -5.71 -12.57
CA ILE A 212 12.17 -6.39 -13.77
C ILE A 212 11.44 -5.82 -14.99
N ASP A 213 12.17 -5.16 -15.87
CA ASP A 213 11.60 -4.62 -17.11
C ASP A 213 11.16 -5.75 -18.07
N ARG A 214 10.41 -5.38 -19.11
CA ARG A 214 9.86 -6.35 -20.07
C ARG A 214 10.94 -7.17 -20.80
N GLN A 215 12.07 -6.56 -21.16
CA GLN A 215 13.15 -7.24 -21.89
C GLN A 215 13.84 -8.25 -20.98
N SER A 216 14.12 -7.83 -19.75
CA SER A 216 14.68 -8.70 -18.70
C SER A 216 13.72 -9.85 -18.35
N ALA A 217 12.42 -9.60 -18.27
CA ALA A 217 11.42 -10.65 -18.04
C ALA A 217 11.36 -11.64 -19.21
N GLU A 218 11.39 -11.15 -20.45
CA GLU A 218 11.43 -12.01 -21.63
C GLU A 218 12.70 -12.87 -21.69
N LEU A 219 13.85 -12.29 -21.33
CA LEU A 219 15.11 -13.00 -21.20
C LEU A 219 15.01 -14.11 -20.15
N LEU A 220 14.49 -13.81 -18.96
CA LEU A 220 14.30 -14.81 -17.89
C LEU A 220 13.43 -15.98 -18.35
N VAL A 221 12.28 -15.69 -18.96
CA VAL A 221 11.35 -16.72 -19.46
C VAL A 221 12.02 -17.58 -20.53
N LYS A 222 12.65 -16.96 -21.56
CA LYS A 222 13.22 -17.70 -22.69
C LYS A 222 14.52 -18.43 -22.35
N ALA A 223 15.35 -17.86 -21.49
CA ALA A 223 16.64 -18.43 -21.11
C ALA A 223 16.48 -19.58 -20.13
N SER A 224 15.64 -19.40 -19.11
CA SER A 224 15.62 -20.25 -17.91
C SER A 224 14.25 -20.83 -17.55
N GLY A 225 13.18 -20.40 -18.21
CA GLY A 225 11.81 -20.80 -17.86
C GLY A 225 11.26 -20.12 -16.61
N ILE A 226 11.96 -19.13 -16.06
CA ILE A 226 11.45 -18.32 -14.94
C ILE A 226 10.34 -17.41 -15.46
N ASP A 227 9.11 -17.72 -15.07
CA ASP A 227 7.88 -17.13 -15.63
C ASP A 227 7.01 -16.43 -14.59
N SER A 228 7.45 -16.41 -13.33
CA SER A 228 6.68 -15.97 -12.18
C SER A 228 7.60 -15.63 -11.00
N VAL A 229 7.09 -14.85 -10.04
CA VAL A 229 7.82 -14.56 -8.79
C VAL A 229 8.10 -15.85 -8.01
N ASP A 230 7.17 -16.81 -8.07
CA ASP A 230 7.30 -18.11 -7.40
C ASP A 230 8.39 -19.02 -7.98
N THR A 231 8.62 -18.97 -9.30
CA THR A 231 9.75 -19.68 -9.90
C THR A 231 11.06 -18.95 -9.61
N LEU A 232 11.05 -17.62 -9.67
CA LEU A 232 12.23 -16.78 -9.41
C LEU A 232 12.75 -16.90 -7.97
N LYS A 233 11.87 -16.92 -6.96
CA LYS A 233 12.27 -17.03 -5.55
C LYS A 233 13.02 -18.32 -5.23
N ASN A 234 12.86 -19.36 -6.04
CA ASN A 234 13.54 -20.65 -5.86
C ASN A 234 14.81 -20.79 -6.72
N ALA A 235 15.12 -19.79 -7.55
CA ALA A 235 16.28 -19.80 -8.42
C ALA A 235 17.57 -19.52 -7.66
N LYS A 236 18.68 -20.05 -8.16
CA LYS A 236 20.03 -19.64 -7.74
C LYS A 236 20.49 -18.51 -8.66
N ALA A 237 20.87 -17.37 -8.08
CA ALA A 237 21.22 -16.17 -8.84
C ALA A 237 22.37 -16.41 -9.84
N ASP A 238 23.41 -17.15 -9.44
CA ASP A 238 24.56 -17.44 -10.30
C ASP A 238 24.18 -18.32 -11.50
N ASP A 239 23.42 -19.39 -11.25
CA ASP A 239 22.94 -20.29 -12.31
C ASP A 239 22.03 -19.53 -13.29
N LEU A 240 21.14 -18.68 -12.76
CA LEU A 240 20.22 -17.87 -13.54
C LEU A 240 20.97 -16.85 -14.41
N TYR A 241 21.99 -16.19 -13.87
CA TYR A 241 22.85 -15.28 -14.62
C TYR A 241 23.60 -16.00 -15.75
N ASN A 242 24.14 -17.18 -15.48
CA ASN A 242 24.84 -17.99 -16.49
C ASN A 242 23.89 -18.40 -17.62
N LEU A 243 22.69 -18.88 -17.30
CA LEU A 243 21.68 -19.24 -18.31
C LEU A 243 21.28 -18.03 -19.18
N CYS A 244 21.09 -16.86 -18.58
CA CYS A 244 20.72 -15.65 -19.31
C CYS A 244 21.84 -15.17 -20.24
N THR A 245 23.08 -15.12 -19.74
CA THR A 245 24.24 -14.70 -20.54
C THR A 245 24.57 -15.68 -21.66
N GLU A 246 24.44 -16.99 -21.43
CA GLU A 246 24.56 -18.01 -22.48
C GLU A 246 23.46 -17.88 -23.54
N ALA A 247 22.21 -17.61 -23.13
CA ALA A 247 21.10 -17.40 -24.06
C ALA A 247 21.31 -16.17 -24.97
N ILE A 248 21.90 -15.10 -24.43
CA ILE A 248 22.29 -13.92 -25.23
C ILE A 248 23.45 -14.27 -26.16
N ALA A 249 24.52 -14.88 -25.63
CA ALA A 249 25.72 -15.19 -26.40
C ALA A 249 25.49 -16.19 -27.55
N SER A 250 24.58 -17.15 -27.34
CA SER A 250 24.18 -18.13 -28.36
C SER A 250 23.20 -17.59 -29.39
N GLY A 251 22.68 -16.37 -29.22
CA GLY A 251 21.65 -15.78 -30.07
C GLY A 251 20.25 -16.40 -29.88
N LYS A 252 20.06 -17.20 -28.82
CA LYS A 252 18.74 -17.75 -28.45
C LYS A 252 17.77 -16.64 -28.05
N VAL A 253 18.28 -15.57 -27.43
CA VAL A 253 17.52 -14.38 -27.06
C VAL A 253 18.24 -13.15 -27.59
N GLU A 254 17.55 -12.39 -28.43
CA GLU A 254 18.06 -11.11 -28.93
C GLU A 254 17.76 -10.00 -27.91
N VAL A 255 18.77 -9.16 -27.64
CA VAL A 255 18.68 -8.00 -26.76
C VAL A 255 19.24 -6.75 -27.47
N PRO A 256 18.75 -5.54 -27.14
CA PRO A 256 19.32 -4.29 -27.66
C PRO A 256 20.81 -4.14 -27.39
N MET A 257 21.52 -3.36 -28.20
CA MET A 257 22.97 -3.14 -28.02
C MET A 257 23.35 -2.45 -26.70
N ASP A 258 22.44 -1.66 -26.13
CA ASP A 258 22.61 -0.97 -24.84
C ASP A 258 22.15 -1.81 -23.64
N TYR A 259 21.60 -3.00 -23.88
CA TYR A 259 21.19 -3.90 -22.81
C TYR A 259 22.40 -4.44 -22.05
N SER A 260 22.35 -4.34 -20.73
CA SER A 260 23.38 -4.91 -19.86
C SER A 260 22.74 -5.68 -18.71
N LEU A 261 23.19 -6.92 -18.51
CA LEU A 261 22.81 -7.77 -17.39
C LEU A 261 24.04 -7.98 -16.52
N THR A 262 23.91 -7.74 -15.22
CA THR A 262 24.98 -7.97 -14.24
C THR A 262 24.57 -9.03 -13.22
N GLN A 263 25.55 -9.69 -12.59
CA GLN A 263 25.28 -10.63 -11.49
C GLN A 263 24.53 -9.96 -10.34
N ASP A 264 24.89 -8.73 -9.98
CA ASP A 264 24.22 -7.97 -8.92
C ASP A 264 22.75 -7.69 -9.25
N THR A 265 22.44 -7.41 -10.52
CA THR A 265 21.06 -7.22 -10.98
C THR A 265 20.24 -8.51 -10.77
N VAL A 266 20.74 -9.66 -11.22
CA VAL A 266 20.04 -10.95 -11.09
C VAL A 266 19.91 -11.34 -9.62
N LYS A 267 20.96 -11.15 -8.82
CA LYS A 267 20.95 -11.39 -7.37
C LYS A 267 19.86 -10.56 -6.69
N ARG A 268 19.79 -9.27 -7.00
CA ARG A 268 18.76 -8.37 -6.47
C ARG A 268 17.35 -8.83 -6.84
N TRP A 269 17.12 -9.31 -8.07
CA TRP A 269 15.81 -9.83 -8.46
C TRP A 269 15.40 -11.07 -7.63
N VAL A 270 16.33 -11.99 -7.38
CA VAL A 270 16.08 -13.18 -6.55
C VAL A 270 15.83 -12.79 -5.09
N GLU A 271 16.59 -11.84 -4.55
CA GLU A 271 16.41 -11.31 -3.19
C GLU A 271 15.04 -10.62 -3.03
N LEU A 272 14.65 -9.78 -3.98
CA LEU A 272 13.34 -9.13 -3.97
C LEU A 272 12.18 -10.13 -4.08
N ALA A 273 12.40 -11.30 -4.70
CA ALA A 273 11.42 -12.37 -4.75
C ALA A 273 11.29 -13.14 -3.41
N GLN A 274 12.19 -12.91 -2.44
CA GLN A 274 12.24 -13.54 -1.12
C GLN A 274 12.08 -12.50 0.02
N PRO A 275 10.90 -11.86 0.18
CA PRO A 275 10.74 -10.76 1.15
C PRO A 275 10.90 -11.16 2.63
N ASP A 276 10.85 -12.45 2.96
CA ASP A 276 10.88 -12.97 4.34
C ASP A 276 12.28 -13.50 4.78
N ARG A 277 13.37 -13.04 4.15
CA ARG A 277 14.75 -13.46 4.49
C ARG A 277 15.61 -12.35 5.07
#